data_AF-A0A396NX44-F1
#
_entry.id   AF-A0A396NX44-F1
#
_cell.length_a   1.000
_cell.length_b   1.000
_cell.length_c   1.000
_cell.angle_alpha   90.00
_cell.angle_beta   90.00
_cell.angle_gamma   90.00
#
_symmetry.space_group_name_H-M   'P 1'
#
loop_
_entity.id
_entity.type
_entity.pdbx_description
1 polymer ?
#
loop_
_entity_poly.entity_id
_entity_poly.type
_entity_poly.pdbx_seq_one_letter_code
_entity_poly.pdbx_strand_id
1 'polypeptide(L)'
;MNPENGKKTYESIEIPKNLNETVMQTIASKNKEELKMKYESNENKKASEAKKSYRPVWRGCVAAAAAVLVAGTIGLNASPVFAENMSKVPVVGQLAQVLTFRSFEGTEGDVELNVNVPVVKGPDGKELPAKVNARIQQLTADYEAQAEKEMAEYKESFFQTGGTKEEWADRTMDLYIDYDVKYLSNDVLSLGVTTAKSWVSADEEHTYYNIDLKNDKELTLQDVLGDDYAAICNKSIVSQIEERMAADANASFFGYGDSTDETDSLGKFETVDANTSFYLNAEGKVVISFPEYSIAPGYMGIQEFVID
;
A
#
# COMPACT_ATOMS: atom_id res chain seq x y z
N MET A 1 1.08 -21.06 -8.32
CA MET A 1 -0.05 -22.02 -8.24
C MET A 1 -1.02 -21.75 -9.39
N ASN A 2 -1.62 -22.79 -9.99
CA ASN A 2 -2.57 -22.64 -11.11
C ASN A 2 -4.01 -22.43 -10.55
N PRO A 3 -4.68 -21.29 -10.81
CA PRO A 3 -5.98 -20.93 -10.24
C PRO A 3 -7.14 -21.88 -10.60
N GLU A 4 -7.00 -22.72 -11.62
CA GLU A 4 -8.04 -23.69 -11.99
C GLU A 4 -8.22 -24.84 -10.97
N ASN A 5 -7.23 -25.09 -10.10
CA ASN A 5 -7.33 -26.16 -9.11
C ASN A 5 -8.17 -25.78 -7.89
N GLY A 6 -8.21 -24.50 -7.50
CA GLY A 6 -8.94 -24.06 -6.31
C GLY A 6 -10.46 -24.14 -6.46
N LYS A 7 -10.97 -23.86 -7.66
CA LYS A 7 -12.42 -23.91 -7.96
C LYS A 7 -12.98 -25.33 -7.90
N LYS A 8 -12.22 -26.32 -8.40
CA LYS A 8 -12.61 -27.74 -8.33
C LYS A 8 -12.64 -28.28 -6.91
N THR A 9 -11.78 -27.78 -6.02
CA THR A 9 -11.80 -28.18 -4.60
C THR A 9 -13.06 -27.66 -3.91
N TYR A 10 -13.46 -26.40 -4.15
CA TYR A 10 -14.64 -25.78 -3.54
C TYR A 10 -15.94 -26.45 -3.98
N GLU A 11 -16.06 -26.78 -5.27
CA GLU A 11 -17.24 -27.44 -5.83
C GLU A 11 -17.37 -28.93 -5.45
N SER A 12 -16.33 -29.52 -4.84
CA SER A 12 -16.29 -30.95 -4.45
C SER A 12 -16.64 -31.24 -2.98
N ILE A 13 -16.89 -30.19 -2.18
CA ILE A 13 -17.23 -30.34 -0.77
C ILE A 13 -18.70 -30.79 -0.64
N GLU A 14 -18.93 -32.05 -0.30
CA GLU A 14 -20.29 -32.57 -0.04
C GLU A 14 -20.87 -31.99 1.25
N ILE A 15 -22.03 -31.34 1.15
CA ILE A 15 -22.75 -30.77 2.29
C ILE A 15 -23.31 -31.93 3.17
N PRO A 16 -23.01 -31.97 4.48
CA PRO A 16 -23.49 -33.03 5.36
C PRO A 16 -25.02 -33.07 5.45
N LYS A 17 -25.61 -34.26 5.30
CA LYS A 17 -27.08 -34.46 5.22
C LYS A 17 -27.84 -34.07 6.50
N ASN A 18 -27.15 -33.90 7.61
CA ASN A 18 -27.66 -33.60 8.95
C ASN A 18 -27.47 -32.13 9.39
N LEU A 19 -26.96 -31.26 8.52
CA LEU A 19 -26.69 -29.85 8.82
C LEU A 19 -27.94 -29.11 9.35
N ASN A 20 -29.10 -29.40 8.77
CA ASN A 20 -30.34 -28.72 9.12
C ASN A 20 -30.87 -29.10 10.52
N GLU A 21 -30.65 -30.35 10.95
CA GLU A 21 -31.01 -30.81 12.30
C GLU A 21 -30.11 -30.17 13.36
N THR A 22 -28.81 -30.05 13.08
CA THR A 22 -27.84 -29.40 13.99
C THR A 22 -28.15 -27.91 14.19
N VAL A 23 -28.52 -27.21 13.10
CA VAL A 23 -28.93 -25.80 13.16
C VAL A 23 -30.22 -25.64 13.95
N MET A 24 -31.22 -26.49 13.71
CA MET A 24 -32.51 -26.45 14.43
C MET A 24 -32.39 -26.80 15.91
N GLN A 25 -31.55 -27.77 16.30
CA GLN A 25 -31.25 -28.09 17.71
C GLN A 25 -30.56 -26.93 18.41
N THR A 26 -29.65 -26.23 17.72
CA THR A 26 -28.94 -25.07 18.27
C THR A 26 -29.89 -23.89 18.50
N ILE A 27 -30.84 -23.68 17.60
CA ILE A 27 -31.88 -22.63 17.72
C ILE A 27 -32.90 -23.00 18.82
N ALA A 28 -33.29 -24.26 18.94
CA ALA A 28 -34.24 -24.73 19.96
C ALA A 28 -33.66 -24.71 21.39
N SER A 29 -32.35 -24.82 21.54
CA SER A 29 -31.68 -24.88 22.85
C SER A 29 -31.45 -23.52 23.55
N LYS A 30 -31.70 -22.38 22.87
CA LYS A 30 -31.46 -21.04 23.44
C LYS A 30 -32.77 -20.27 23.63
N ASN A 31 -33.19 -20.15 24.89
CA ASN A 31 -34.39 -19.40 25.28
C ASN A 31 -34.19 -17.89 25.02
N LYS A 32 -34.91 -17.38 24.03
CA LYS A 32 -34.84 -16.01 23.49
C LYS A 32 -35.18 -14.92 24.52
N GLU A 33 -35.93 -15.25 25.58
CA GLU A 33 -36.31 -14.31 26.66
C GLU A 33 -35.18 -14.05 27.67
N GLU A 34 -34.31 -15.03 27.91
CA GLU A 34 -33.20 -14.90 28.87
C GLU A 34 -32.11 -13.95 28.35
N LEU A 35 -31.89 -13.96 27.03
CA LEU A 35 -30.99 -13.02 26.35
C LEU A 35 -31.55 -11.60 26.37
N LYS A 36 -32.86 -11.42 26.21
CA LYS A 36 -33.51 -10.11 26.25
C LYS A 36 -33.39 -9.44 27.63
N MET A 37 -33.62 -10.19 28.72
CA MET A 37 -33.51 -9.65 30.09
C MET A 37 -32.08 -9.28 30.49
N LYS A 38 -31.05 -10.00 29.99
CA LYS A 38 -29.63 -9.63 30.21
C LYS A 38 -29.20 -8.38 29.44
N TYR A 39 -29.80 -8.13 28.27
CA TYR A 39 -29.51 -6.92 27.49
C TYR A 39 -30.20 -5.68 28.09
N GLU A 40 -31.47 -5.76 28.48
CA GLU A 40 -32.24 -4.62 29.00
C GLU A 40 -31.81 -4.18 30.43
N SER A 41 -31.30 -5.12 31.24
CA SER A 41 -30.76 -4.79 32.59
C SER A 41 -29.39 -4.11 32.56
N ASN A 42 -28.60 -4.33 31.49
CA ASN A 42 -27.31 -3.68 31.28
C ASN A 42 -27.45 -2.28 30.65
N GLU A 43 -28.51 -2.05 29.87
CA GLU A 43 -28.78 -0.75 29.24
C GLU A 43 -29.26 0.30 30.27
N ASN A 44 -30.12 -0.10 31.21
CA ASN A 44 -30.65 0.80 32.24
C ASN A 44 -29.62 1.23 33.29
N LYS A 45 -28.55 0.45 33.53
CA LYS A 45 -27.44 0.81 34.42
C LYS A 45 -26.46 1.80 33.79
N LYS A 46 -26.29 1.78 32.46
CA LYS A 46 -25.43 2.74 31.73
C LYS A 46 -26.12 4.08 31.45
N ALA A 47 -27.45 4.12 31.45
CA ALA A 47 -28.24 5.31 31.13
C ALA A 47 -28.35 6.35 32.27
N SER A 48 -28.05 6.00 33.53
CA SER A 48 -28.17 6.95 34.67
C SER A 48 -26.90 7.75 34.98
N GLU A 49 -25.72 7.33 34.50
CA GLU A 49 -24.45 8.00 34.83
C GLU A 49 -23.90 8.93 33.72
N ALA A 50 -24.45 8.89 32.50
CA ALA A 50 -23.93 9.64 31.35
C ALA A 50 -24.70 10.94 31.00
N LYS A 51 -25.48 11.52 31.95
CA LYS A 51 -26.10 12.85 31.73
C LYS A 51 -25.14 14.00 32.06
N LYS A 52 -24.16 14.23 31.19
CA LYS A 52 -23.56 15.56 30.97
C LYS A 52 -23.30 15.80 29.49
N SER A 53 -24.27 16.47 28.86
CA SER A 53 -24.14 17.39 27.73
C SER A 53 -22.85 17.29 26.88
N TYR A 54 -22.91 16.53 25.77
CA TYR A 54 -22.09 16.78 24.59
C TYR A 54 -22.95 16.66 23.33
N ARG A 55 -23.02 17.75 22.57
CA ARG A 55 -23.54 17.77 21.19
C ARG A 55 -22.58 16.95 20.31
N PRO A 56 -23.05 16.04 19.44
CA PRO A 56 -22.15 15.26 18.61
C PRO A 56 -21.64 16.13 17.45
N VAL A 57 -20.37 16.55 17.55
CA VAL A 57 -19.55 16.93 16.39
C VAL A 57 -19.11 15.63 15.72
N TRP A 58 -20.01 15.02 14.95
CA TRP A 58 -19.72 13.82 14.16
C TRP A 58 -19.72 14.16 12.67
N ARG A 59 -18.90 15.15 12.33
CA ARG A 59 -18.54 15.53 10.95
C ARG A 59 -17.03 15.76 10.79
N GLY A 60 -16.22 15.44 11.80
CA GLY A 60 -14.79 15.78 11.84
C GLY A 60 -13.81 14.60 11.75
N CYS A 61 -14.26 13.35 11.84
CA CYS A 61 -13.31 12.22 11.97
C CYS A 61 -13.06 11.43 10.67
N VAL A 62 -13.99 11.44 9.70
CA VAL A 62 -13.70 10.90 8.35
C VAL A 62 -12.84 11.89 7.55
N ALA A 63 -13.04 13.20 7.78
CA ALA A 63 -12.23 14.24 7.19
C ALA A 63 -10.80 14.32 7.75
N ALA A 64 -10.46 13.68 8.87
CA ALA A 64 -9.13 13.81 9.47
C ALA A 64 -8.08 12.86 8.85
N ALA A 65 -8.49 11.70 8.34
CA ALA A 65 -7.59 10.83 7.57
C ALA A 65 -7.39 11.39 6.15
N ALA A 66 -8.46 11.92 5.53
CA ALA A 66 -8.38 12.60 4.24
C ALA A 66 -7.67 13.97 4.32
N ALA A 67 -7.82 14.76 5.39
CA ALA A 67 -7.19 16.08 5.50
C ALA A 67 -5.68 16.05 5.75
N VAL A 68 -5.11 14.93 6.18
CA VAL A 68 -3.65 14.76 6.22
C VAL A 68 -3.09 14.53 4.81
N LEU A 69 -3.89 13.96 3.90
CA LEU A 69 -3.54 13.73 2.49
C LEU A 69 -3.81 14.96 1.60
N VAL A 70 -4.80 15.80 1.94
CA VAL A 70 -5.19 17.01 1.18
C VAL A 70 -4.19 18.18 1.32
N ALA A 71 -3.23 18.12 2.26
CA ALA A 71 -2.21 19.15 2.42
C ALA A 71 -1.03 19.07 1.41
N GLY A 72 -1.07 18.13 0.45
CA GLY A 72 -0.04 17.94 -0.58
C GLY A 72 -0.22 18.76 -1.86
N THR A 73 -1.22 19.63 -1.96
CA THR A 73 -1.51 20.40 -3.19
C THR A 73 -0.65 21.66 -3.32
N ILE A 74 0.68 21.50 -3.29
CA ILE A 74 1.62 22.41 -3.95
C ILE A 74 2.78 21.53 -4.47
N GLY A 75 2.84 21.34 -5.79
CA GLY A 75 4.03 20.88 -6.51
C GLY A 75 5.17 21.90 -6.43
N LEU A 76 5.63 22.19 -5.22
CA LEU A 76 6.96 22.69 -4.93
C LEU A 76 7.59 21.60 -4.07
N ASN A 77 8.38 20.76 -4.73
CA ASN A 77 9.41 19.95 -4.09
C ASN A 77 10.32 20.89 -3.29
N ALA A 78 9.90 21.18 -2.06
CA ALA A 78 10.76 21.58 -0.97
C ALA A 78 10.57 20.53 0.13
N SER A 79 10.76 19.25 -0.23
CA SER A 79 11.21 18.31 0.78
C SER A 79 12.46 18.92 1.43
N PRO A 80 12.59 18.95 2.76
CA PRO A 80 13.83 19.34 3.43
C PRO A 80 15.05 18.63 2.82
N VAL A 81 14.87 17.42 2.27
CA VAL A 81 15.86 16.62 1.55
C VAL A 81 16.26 17.25 0.20
N PHE A 82 15.31 17.78 -0.57
CA PHE A 82 15.62 18.56 -1.77
C PHE A 82 16.36 19.85 -1.39
N ALA A 83 15.88 20.57 -0.38
CA ALA A 83 16.51 21.82 0.07
C ALA A 83 17.94 21.61 0.63
N GLU A 84 18.18 20.54 1.39
CA GLU A 84 19.48 20.24 1.99
C GLU A 84 20.53 19.85 0.95
N ASN A 85 20.16 19.03 -0.04
CA ASN A 85 21.08 18.66 -1.12
C ASN A 85 21.28 19.79 -2.14
N MET A 86 20.26 20.62 -2.38
CA MET A 86 20.36 21.82 -3.23
C MET A 86 21.29 22.89 -2.66
N SER A 87 21.48 22.93 -1.33
CA SER A 87 22.43 23.85 -0.70
C SER A 87 23.90 23.59 -1.05
N LYS A 88 24.23 22.38 -1.54
CA LYS A 88 25.60 21.92 -1.84
C LYS A 88 25.92 21.94 -3.35
N VAL A 89 24.94 22.22 -4.22
CA VAL A 89 25.11 22.16 -5.68
C VAL A 89 25.19 23.59 -6.26
N PRO A 90 26.32 23.99 -6.89
CA PRO A 90 26.55 25.39 -7.28
C PRO A 90 25.59 25.96 -8.35
N VAL A 91 24.88 25.12 -9.12
CA VAL A 91 23.99 25.55 -10.20
C VAL A 91 22.78 24.61 -10.34
N VAL A 92 21.60 25.08 -9.95
CA VAL A 92 20.29 24.37 -10.05
C VAL A 92 19.96 23.87 -11.46
N GLY A 93 20.50 24.51 -12.51
CA GLY A 93 20.26 24.15 -13.91
C GLY A 93 21.06 22.97 -14.47
N GLN A 94 21.88 22.29 -13.67
CA GLN A 94 22.69 21.13 -14.11
C GLN A 94 22.12 19.77 -13.69
N LEU A 95 20.99 19.75 -12.99
CA LEU A 95 20.37 18.53 -12.48
C LEU A 95 19.19 18.06 -13.33
N ALA A 96 18.92 16.76 -13.29
CA ALA A 96 17.65 16.23 -13.72
C ALA A 96 16.50 16.87 -12.92
N GLN A 97 15.37 17.06 -13.58
CA GLN A 97 14.15 17.62 -13.01
C GLN A 97 13.07 16.55 -13.03
N VAL A 98 12.40 16.37 -11.90
CA VAL A 98 11.15 15.61 -11.84
C VAL A 98 10.01 16.61 -11.76
N LEU A 99 9.14 16.60 -12.77
CA LEU A 99 8.01 17.52 -12.88
C LEU A 99 6.71 16.72 -12.90
N THR A 100 5.63 17.27 -12.37
CA THR A 100 4.29 16.69 -12.55
C THR A 100 3.84 16.94 -13.98
N PHE A 101 3.75 15.87 -14.77
CA PHE A 101 3.31 15.89 -16.16
C PHE A 101 1.80 15.99 -16.30
N ARG A 102 1.10 15.18 -15.51
CA ARG A 102 -0.37 15.16 -15.41
C ARG A 102 -0.74 15.27 -13.95
N SER A 103 -1.64 16.20 -13.64
CA SER A 103 -2.29 16.29 -12.35
C SER A 103 -3.80 16.30 -12.55
N PHE A 104 -4.52 15.49 -11.80
CA PHE A 104 -5.98 15.43 -11.82
C PHE A 104 -6.51 15.21 -10.41
N GLU A 105 -7.49 16.02 -10.04
CA GLU A 105 -8.25 15.88 -8.79
C GLU A 105 -9.73 16.02 -9.15
N GLY A 106 -10.51 14.98 -8.91
CA GLY A 106 -11.92 14.98 -9.26
C GLY A 106 -12.55 13.60 -9.25
N THR A 107 -13.76 13.48 -9.80
CA THR A 107 -14.52 12.24 -9.83
C THR A 107 -14.84 11.87 -11.27
N GLU A 108 -14.54 10.63 -11.66
CA GLU A 108 -14.93 10.03 -12.93
C GLU A 108 -15.80 8.79 -12.66
N GLY A 109 -17.10 8.90 -12.97
CA GLY A 109 -18.04 7.82 -12.69
C GLY A 109 -18.21 7.57 -11.18
N ASP A 110 -17.88 6.36 -10.75
CA ASP A 110 -17.91 5.94 -9.33
C ASP A 110 -16.48 5.93 -8.71
N VAL A 111 -15.51 6.60 -9.34
CA VAL A 111 -14.11 6.67 -8.88
C VAL A 111 -13.75 8.12 -8.55
N GLU A 112 -13.22 8.37 -7.35
CA GLU A 112 -12.59 9.64 -6.96
C GLU A 112 -11.08 9.51 -7.20
N LEU A 113 -10.52 10.44 -7.98
CA LEU A 113 -9.14 10.38 -8.44
C LEU A 113 -8.34 11.52 -7.84
N ASN A 114 -7.18 11.18 -7.27
CA ASN A 114 -6.11 12.11 -6.93
C ASN A 114 -4.82 11.59 -7.57
N VAL A 115 -4.46 12.18 -8.72
CA VAL A 115 -3.42 11.64 -9.60
C VAL A 115 -2.38 12.70 -9.89
N ASN A 116 -1.14 12.41 -9.55
CA ASN A 116 0.05 13.18 -9.91
C ASN A 116 1.06 12.25 -10.60
N VAL A 117 1.17 12.35 -11.92
CA VAL A 117 2.09 11.54 -12.73
C VAL A 117 3.38 12.31 -12.97
N PRO A 118 4.56 11.78 -12.58
CA PRO A 118 5.82 12.46 -12.84
C PRO A 118 6.31 12.26 -14.28
N VAL A 119 7.10 13.22 -14.75
CA VAL A 119 8.01 13.08 -15.90
C VAL A 119 9.40 13.50 -15.46
N VAL A 120 10.38 12.69 -15.87
CA VAL A 120 11.80 12.95 -15.63
C VAL A 120 12.40 13.65 -16.84
N LYS A 121 13.00 14.82 -16.61
CA LYS A 121 13.74 15.60 -17.61
C LYS A 121 15.20 15.72 -17.22
N GLY A 122 16.08 15.69 -18.19
CA GLY A 122 17.51 15.91 -18.02
C GLY A 122 17.84 17.39 -17.78
N PRO A 123 19.11 17.67 -17.46
CA PRO A 123 19.60 19.04 -17.26
C PRO A 123 19.41 19.96 -18.46
N ASP A 124 19.38 19.40 -19.68
CA ASP A 124 19.13 20.14 -20.92
C ASP A 124 17.63 20.38 -21.19
N GLY A 125 16.76 20.00 -20.26
CA GLY A 125 15.31 20.14 -20.32
C GLY A 125 14.61 19.12 -21.22
N LYS A 126 15.35 18.19 -21.84
CA LYS A 126 14.76 17.09 -22.62
C LYS A 126 14.36 15.95 -21.70
N GLU A 127 13.43 15.12 -22.13
CA GLU A 127 13.09 13.91 -21.37
C GLU A 127 14.30 12.98 -21.26
N LEU A 128 14.60 12.56 -20.02
CA LEU A 128 15.50 11.46 -19.69
C LEU A 128 14.81 10.12 -20.05
N PRO A 129 15.47 8.94 -19.94
CA PRO A 129 15.29 7.84 -20.88
C PRO A 129 13.81 7.63 -21.23
N ALA A 130 13.47 7.72 -22.51
CA ALA A 130 12.08 7.61 -22.97
C ALA A 130 11.36 6.35 -22.43
N LYS A 131 12.13 5.30 -22.11
CA LYS A 131 11.64 4.07 -21.50
C LYS A 131 11.13 4.23 -20.07
N VAL A 132 11.79 5.03 -19.22
CA VAL A 132 11.37 5.22 -17.82
C VAL A 132 10.09 6.04 -17.77
N ASN A 133 10.06 7.18 -18.46
CA ASN A 133 8.84 7.98 -18.56
C ASN A 133 7.68 7.19 -19.18
N ALA A 134 7.95 6.38 -20.22
CA ALA A 134 6.94 5.50 -20.79
C ALA A 134 6.47 4.43 -19.80
N ARG A 135 7.36 3.85 -18.99
CA ARG A 135 7.01 2.84 -17.99
C ARG A 135 6.20 3.43 -16.83
N ILE A 136 6.53 4.65 -16.37
CA ILE A 136 5.73 5.38 -15.37
C ILE A 136 4.34 5.67 -15.94
N GLN A 137 4.27 6.22 -17.15
CA GLN A 137 2.98 6.50 -17.80
C GLN A 137 2.15 5.24 -17.98
N GLN A 138 2.77 4.15 -18.44
CA GLN A 138 2.11 2.86 -18.58
C GLN A 138 1.62 2.33 -17.23
N LEU A 139 2.46 2.33 -16.19
CA LEU A 139 2.06 1.92 -14.84
C LEU A 139 0.83 2.68 -14.37
N THR A 140 0.84 4.01 -14.48
CA THR A 140 -0.29 4.84 -14.02
C THR A 140 -1.56 4.65 -14.85
N ALA A 141 -1.42 4.47 -16.17
CA ALA A 141 -2.56 4.23 -17.05
C ALA A 141 -3.16 2.83 -16.84
N ASP A 142 -2.32 1.80 -16.67
CA ASP A 142 -2.75 0.44 -16.38
C ASP A 142 -3.46 0.38 -15.01
N TYR A 143 -2.96 1.13 -14.01
CA TYR A 143 -3.58 1.22 -12.68
C TYR A 143 -4.97 1.88 -12.72
N GLU A 144 -5.11 3.01 -13.42
CA GLU A 144 -6.40 3.68 -13.63
C GLU A 144 -7.40 2.76 -14.35
N ALA A 145 -6.98 2.14 -15.46
CA ALA A 145 -7.84 1.25 -16.22
C ALA A 145 -8.28 0.02 -15.41
N GLN A 146 -7.39 -0.51 -14.56
CA GLN A 146 -7.70 -1.62 -13.68
C GLN A 146 -8.72 -1.22 -12.61
N ALA A 147 -8.58 -0.04 -11.99
CA ALA A 147 -9.52 0.46 -10.99
C ALA A 147 -10.92 0.71 -11.57
N GLU A 148 -11.01 1.34 -12.75
CA GLU A 148 -12.27 1.52 -13.47
C GLU A 148 -12.97 0.19 -13.75
N LYS A 149 -12.20 -0.80 -14.22
CA LYS A 149 -12.69 -2.13 -14.52
C LYS A 149 -13.22 -2.83 -13.26
N GLU A 150 -12.46 -2.82 -12.17
CA GLU A 150 -12.85 -3.42 -10.89
C GLU A 150 -14.14 -2.80 -10.34
N MET A 151 -14.26 -1.47 -10.39
CA MET A 151 -15.46 -0.79 -9.91
C MET A 151 -16.68 -1.09 -10.79
N ALA A 152 -16.50 -1.19 -12.11
CA ALA A 152 -17.56 -1.57 -13.04
C ALA A 152 -18.03 -3.03 -12.81
N GLU A 153 -17.11 -3.97 -12.66
CA GLU A 153 -17.41 -5.38 -12.36
C GLU A 153 -18.12 -5.54 -11.00
N TYR A 154 -17.71 -4.75 -10.01
CA TYR A 154 -18.38 -4.72 -8.72
C TYR A 154 -19.80 -4.17 -8.82
N LYS A 155 -19.99 -3.07 -9.56
CA LYS A 155 -21.31 -2.47 -9.83
C LYS A 155 -22.28 -3.45 -10.46
N GLU A 156 -21.83 -4.12 -11.51
CA GLU A 156 -22.59 -5.15 -12.22
C GLU A 156 -23.03 -6.26 -11.23
N SER A 157 -22.09 -6.80 -10.45
CA SER A 157 -22.35 -7.86 -9.47
C SER A 157 -23.32 -7.42 -8.37
N PHE A 158 -23.18 -6.18 -7.89
CA PHE A 158 -24.05 -5.60 -6.87
C PHE A 158 -25.52 -5.56 -7.33
N PHE A 159 -25.78 -5.10 -8.56
CA PHE A 159 -27.13 -5.07 -9.11
C PHE A 159 -27.67 -6.46 -9.44
N GLN A 160 -26.84 -7.38 -9.93
CA GLN A 160 -27.25 -8.76 -10.21
C GLN A 160 -27.69 -9.53 -8.95
N THR A 161 -27.10 -9.21 -7.79
CA THR A 161 -27.47 -9.82 -6.50
C THR A 161 -28.65 -9.15 -5.80
N GLY A 162 -29.30 -8.18 -6.47
CA GLY A 162 -30.52 -7.52 -5.99
C GLY A 162 -30.30 -6.18 -5.29
N GLY A 163 -29.09 -5.61 -5.34
CA GLY A 163 -28.83 -4.26 -4.86
C GLY A 163 -29.64 -3.20 -5.62
N THR A 164 -29.97 -2.12 -4.94
CA THR A 164 -30.78 -1.01 -5.48
C THR A 164 -29.92 0.20 -5.84
N LYS A 165 -30.44 1.12 -6.65
CA LYS A 165 -29.71 2.35 -7.01
C LYS A 165 -29.46 3.24 -5.80
N GLU A 166 -30.40 3.26 -4.86
CA GLU A 166 -30.31 3.98 -3.61
C GLU A 166 -29.16 3.45 -2.73
N GLU A 167 -28.97 2.13 -2.66
CA GLU A 167 -27.87 1.51 -1.91
C GLU A 167 -26.50 1.65 -2.61
N TRP A 168 -26.49 1.95 -3.91
CA TRP A 168 -25.26 2.23 -4.66
C TRP A 168 -24.80 3.68 -4.51
N ALA A 169 -25.71 4.62 -4.23
CA ALA A 169 -25.47 6.06 -4.37
C ALA A 169 -24.27 6.60 -3.58
N ASP A 170 -23.91 5.96 -2.46
CA ASP A 170 -22.79 6.36 -1.59
C ASP A 170 -21.53 5.50 -1.77
N ARG A 171 -21.46 4.68 -2.83
CA ARG A 171 -20.31 3.81 -3.11
C ARG A 171 -19.36 4.45 -4.10
N THR A 172 -18.15 4.72 -3.64
CA THR A 172 -17.03 5.22 -4.44
C THR A 172 -15.79 4.39 -4.19
N MET A 173 -14.90 4.38 -5.18
CA MET A 173 -13.51 3.95 -5.01
C MET A 173 -12.62 5.19 -5.04
N ASP A 174 -11.76 5.35 -4.05
CA ASP A 174 -10.72 6.36 -4.07
C ASP A 174 -9.48 5.78 -4.77
N LEU A 175 -8.95 6.50 -5.75
CA LEU A 175 -7.73 6.17 -6.48
C LEU A 175 -6.70 7.26 -6.24
N TYR A 176 -5.53 6.87 -5.76
CA TYR A 176 -4.40 7.73 -5.48
C TYR A 176 -3.19 7.31 -6.32
N ILE A 177 -2.58 8.27 -7.00
CA ILE A 177 -1.30 8.11 -7.67
C ILE A 177 -0.46 9.32 -7.32
N ASP A 178 0.71 9.10 -6.73
CA ASP A 178 1.65 10.16 -6.43
C ASP A 178 3.10 9.67 -6.55
N TYR A 179 4.04 10.58 -6.39
CA TYR A 179 5.46 10.27 -6.51
C TYR A 179 6.31 11.05 -5.53
N ASP A 180 7.47 10.47 -5.21
CA ASP A 180 8.44 11.11 -4.34
C ASP A 180 9.87 10.90 -4.84
N VAL A 181 10.67 11.96 -4.81
CA VAL A 181 12.09 11.90 -5.17
C VAL A 181 12.86 11.45 -3.93
N LYS A 182 13.24 10.17 -3.91
CA LYS A 182 13.98 9.53 -2.82
C LYS A 182 15.44 10.00 -2.77
N TYR A 183 16.07 10.16 -3.93
CA TYR A 183 17.45 10.62 -4.07
C TYR A 183 17.68 11.32 -5.39
N LEU A 184 18.49 12.39 -5.38
CA LEU A 184 18.90 13.09 -6.59
C LEU A 184 20.33 13.62 -6.45
N SER A 185 21.18 13.28 -7.40
CA SER A 185 22.53 13.83 -7.58
C SER A 185 22.74 14.24 -9.04
N ASN A 186 23.96 14.65 -9.40
CA ASN A 186 24.33 14.90 -10.80
C ASN A 186 24.22 13.65 -11.68
N ASP A 187 24.36 12.46 -11.07
CA ASP A 187 24.59 11.21 -11.79
C ASP A 187 23.46 10.20 -11.59
N VAL A 188 22.69 10.33 -10.52
CA VAL A 188 21.68 9.34 -10.15
C VAL A 188 20.39 10.01 -9.67
N LEU A 189 19.26 9.47 -10.11
CA LEU A 189 17.92 9.77 -9.60
C LEU A 189 17.30 8.48 -9.06
N SER A 190 16.71 8.53 -7.86
CA SER A 190 15.83 7.50 -7.32
C SER A 190 14.44 8.10 -7.09
N LEU A 191 13.43 7.51 -7.72
CA LEU A 191 12.04 7.97 -7.73
C LEU A 191 11.12 6.86 -7.23
N GLY A 192 10.30 7.15 -6.22
CA GLY A 192 9.17 6.31 -5.82
C GLY A 192 7.89 6.78 -6.50
N VAL A 193 7.07 5.84 -6.95
CA VAL A 193 5.69 6.05 -7.39
C VAL A 193 4.80 5.21 -6.49
N THR A 194 3.88 5.88 -5.81
CA THR A 194 2.86 5.26 -4.94
C THR A 194 1.56 5.20 -5.71
N THR A 195 0.99 4.00 -5.81
CA THR A 195 -0.36 3.79 -6.35
C THR A 195 -1.20 3.15 -5.26
N ALA A 196 -2.35 3.74 -4.93
CA ALA A 196 -3.24 3.18 -3.94
C ALA A 196 -4.70 3.26 -4.39
N LYS A 197 -5.49 2.28 -3.95
CA LYS A 197 -6.94 2.28 -4.10
C LYS A 197 -7.59 2.00 -2.76
N SER A 198 -8.70 2.67 -2.47
CA SER A 198 -9.46 2.47 -1.24
C SER A 198 -10.95 2.40 -1.52
N TRP A 199 -11.62 1.45 -0.88
CA TRP A 199 -13.05 1.21 -1.02
C TRP A 199 -13.56 0.38 0.16
N VAL A 200 -13.36 -0.94 0.14
CA VAL A 200 -13.62 -1.86 1.26
C VAL A 200 -12.38 -2.01 2.15
N SER A 201 -11.22 -2.09 1.51
CA SER A 201 -9.90 -2.04 2.13
C SER A 201 -9.02 -1.09 1.33
N ALA A 202 -7.97 -0.57 1.97
CA ALA A 202 -6.90 0.10 1.26
C ALA A 202 -5.95 -0.95 0.67
N ASP A 203 -5.41 -0.68 -0.51
CA ASP A 203 -4.39 -1.45 -1.18
C ASP A 203 -3.37 -0.44 -1.73
N GLU A 204 -2.14 -0.50 -1.24
CA GLU A 204 -1.07 0.46 -1.53
C GLU A 204 0.15 -0.28 -2.10
N GLU A 205 0.63 0.18 -3.24
CA GLU A 205 1.81 -0.37 -3.92
C GLU A 205 2.85 0.72 -4.16
N HIS A 206 4.12 0.39 -3.89
CA HIS A 206 5.27 1.24 -4.16
C HIS A 206 6.12 0.67 -5.28
N THR A 207 6.31 1.44 -6.35
CA THR A 207 7.24 1.12 -7.44
C THR A 207 8.40 2.11 -7.43
N TYR A 208 9.63 1.60 -7.51
CA TYR A 208 10.84 2.42 -7.49
C TYR A 208 11.60 2.38 -8.81
N TYR A 209 12.08 3.54 -9.24
CA TYR A 209 12.91 3.72 -10.44
C TYR A 209 14.24 4.35 -10.04
N ASN A 210 15.33 3.61 -10.22
CA ASN A 210 16.69 4.06 -9.96
C ASN A 210 17.40 4.27 -11.28
N ILE A 211 17.87 5.48 -11.57
CA ILE A 211 18.27 5.91 -12.91
C ILE A 211 19.68 6.47 -12.85
N ASP A 212 20.59 5.87 -13.62
CA ASP A 212 21.87 6.44 -13.99
C ASP A 212 21.64 7.51 -15.06
N LEU A 213 21.76 8.78 -14.66
CA LEU A 213 21.55 9.96 -15.48
C LEU A 213 22.66 10.15 -16.53
N LYS A 214 23.85 9.58 -16.30
CA LYS A 214 24.97 9.67 -17.25
C LYS A 214 24.83 8.68 -18.40
N ASN A 215 24.41 7.46 -18.07
CA ASN A 215 24.38 6.35 -19.02
C ASN A 215 22.97 6.02 -19.53
N ASP A 216 21.95 6.77 -19.12
CA ASP A 216 20.56 6.61 -19.57
C ASP A 216 20.02 5.19 -19.29
N LYS A 217 20.32 4.67 -18.08
CA LYS A 217 20.10 3.27 -17.70
C LYS A 217 19.41 3.16 -16.33
N GLU A 218 18.50 2.20 -16.18
CA GLU A 218 17.97 1.81 -14.86
C GLU A 218 19.02 1.01 -14.08
N LEU A 219 19.31 1.43 -12.86
CA LEU A 219 20.26 0.79 -11.95
C LEU A 219 19.65 -0.46 -11.33
N THR A 220 20.42 -1.54 -11.28
CA THR A 220 20.13 -2.76 -10.53
C THR A 220 20.81 -2.75 -9.17
N LEU A 221 20.42 -3.65 -8.26
CA LEU A 221 21.15 -3.85 -7.00
C LEU A 221 22.63 -4.18 -7.23
N GLN A 222 22.94 -4.97 -8.27
CA GLN A 222 24.32 -5.30 -8.64
C GLN A 222 25.10 -4.08 -9.13
N ASP A 223 24.46 -3.13 -9.84
CA ASP A 223 25.12 -1.90 -10.27
C ASP A 223 25.55 -1.02 -9.07
N VAL A 224 24.80 -1.08 -7.96
CA VAL A 224 25.05 -0.25 -6.77
C VAL A 224 25.91 -0.94 -5.72
N LEU A 225 25.67 -2.23 -5.46
CA LEU A 225 26.32 -3.01 -4.39
C LEU A 225 27.38 -3.99 -4.89
N GLY A 226 27.52 -4.15 -6.21
CA GLY A 226 28.46 -5.08 -6.84
C GLY A 226 27.95 -6.52 -6.94
N ASP A 227 28.81 -7.43 -7.39
CA ASP A 227 28.46 -8.83 -7.68
C ASP A 227 27.96 -9.60 -6.44
N ASP A 228 28.40 -9.21 -5.25
CA ASP A 228 28.04 -9.83 -3.97
C ASP A 228 26.76 -9.22 -3.33
N TYR A 229 25.97 -8.43 -4.09
CA TYR A 229 24.80 -7.70 -3.57
C TYR A 229 23.86 -8.57 -2.74
N ALA A 230 23.60 -9.81 -3.17
CA ALA A 230 22.69 -10.70 -2.46
C ALA A 230 23.21 -11.06 -1.06
N ALA A 231 24.50 -11.38 -0.94
CA ALA A 231 25.10 -11.70 0.35
C ALA A 231 25.11 -10.50 1.30
N ILE A 232 25.37 -9.29 0.77
CA ILE A 232 25.36 -8.04 1.53
C ILE A 232 23.93 -7.76 2.06
N CYS A 233 22.94 -7.78 1.16
CA CYS A 233 21.55 -7.55 1.52
C CYS A 233 21.04 -8.57 2.53
N ASN A 234 21.25 -9.86 2.28
CA ASN A 234 20.72 -10.93 3.13
C ASN A 234 21.27 -10.82 4.56
N LYS A 235 22.57 -10.55 4.69
CA LYS A 235 23.20 -10.37 6.00
C LYS A 235 22.60 -9.17 6.75
N SER A 236 22.43 -8.04 6.08
CA SER A 236 21.87 -6.83 6.70
C SER A 236 20.40 -7.02 7.10
N ILE A 237 19.57 -7.54 6.19
CA ILE A 237 18.13 -7.75 6.42
C ILE A 237 17.90 -8.73 7.57
N VAL A 238 18.61 -9.86 7.61
CA VAL A 238 18.45 -10.85 8.69
C VAL A 238 18.83 -10.24 10.06
N SER A 239 19.96 -9.52 10.14
CA SER A 239 20.37 -8.84 11.38
C SER A 239 19.29 -7.85 11.84
N GLN A 240 18.77 -7.03 10.93
CA GLN A 240 17.74 -6.04 11.25
C GLN A 240 16.40 -6.67 11.66
N ILE A 241 15.99 -7.79 11.05
CA ILE A 241 14.79 -8.52 11.47
C ILE A 241 14.96 -8.99 12.92
N GLU A 242 16.08 -9.63 13.24
CA GLU A 242 16.36 -10.13 14.59
C GLU A 242 16.42 -8.99 15.62
N GLU A 243 17.06 -7.88 15.28
CA GLU A 243 17.13 -6.68 16.13
C GLU A 243 15.75 -6.05 16.37
N ARG A 244 14.92 -5.90 15.33
CA ARG A 244 13.57 -5.34 15.44
C ARG A 244 12.68 -6.22 16.33
N MET A 245 12.73 -7.54 16.14
CA MET A 245 11.95 -8.48 16.96
C MET A 245 12.42 -8.55 18.42
N ALA A 246 13.72 -8.35 18.67
CA ALA A 246 14.24 -8.27 20.04
C ALA A 246 13.87 -6.95 20.74
N ALA A 247 13.73 -5.86 19.97
CA ALA A 247 13.44 -4.53 20.49
C ALA A 247 11.94 -4.24 20.66
N ASP A 248 11.09 -4.82 19.82
CA ASP A 248 9.64 -4.58 19.81
C ASP A 248 8.86 -5.89 19.80
N ALA A 249 8.07 -6.12 20.85
CA ALA A 249 7.21 -7.30 20.98
C ALA A 249 6.07 -7.35 19.95
N ASN A 250 5.77 -6.23 19.26
CA ASN A 250 4.79 -6.19 18.18
C ASN A 250 5.42 -6.40 16.80
N ALA A 251 6.75 -6.44 16.68
CA ALA A 251 7.40 -6.73 15.41
C ALA A 251 7.27 -8.22 15.08
N SER A 252 6.72 -8.52 13.91
CA SER A 252 6.49 -9.88 13.44
C SER A 252 6.92 -10.06 12.00
N PHE A 253 7.73 -11.09 11.75
CA PHE A 253 8.21 -11.49 10.44
C PHE A 253 7.99 -12.99 10.28
N PHE A 254 7.60 -13.43 9.08
CA PHE A 254 7.21 -14.81 8.84
C PHE A 254 8.36 -15.79 9.06
N GLY A 255 8.09 -16.88 9.76
CA GLY A 255 9.06 -17.92 10.06
C GLY A 255 10.09 -17.55 11.13
N TYR A 256 10.04 -16.35 11.73
CA TYR A 256 10.90 -15.93 12.84
C TYR A 256 10.18 -16.04 14.19
N GLY A 257 10.93 -16.37 15.25
CA GLY A 257 10.40 -16.57 16.60
C GLY A 257 9.78 -17.95 16.82
N ASP A 258 9.20 -18.16 18.02
CA ASP A 258 8.50 -19.39 18.42
C ASP A 258 6.98 -19.27 18.18
N SER A 259 6.57 -18.66 17.07
CA SER A 259 5.16 -18.58 16.73
C SER A 259 4.65 -19.97 16.31
N THR A 260 3.38 -20.25 16.59
CA THR A 260 2.69 -21.45 16.08
C THR A 260 1.53 -21.06 15.16
N ASP A 261 1.55 -19.82 14.69
CA ASP A 261 0.48 -19.24 13.87
C ASP A 261 0.60 -19.74 12.42
N GLU A 262 -0.52 -19.83 11.71
CA GLU A 262 -0.55 -20.38 10.34
C GLU A 262 0.35 -19.60 9.36
N THR A 263 0.70 -18.36 9.68
CA THR A 263 1.61 -17.50 8.91
C THR A 263 3.05 -18.00 8.85
N ASP A 264 3.47 -18.90 9.76
CA ASP A 264 4.80 -19.53 9.68
C ASP A 264 4.96 -20.50 8.51
N SER A 265 3.85 -20.87 7.86
CA SER A 265 3.89 -21.66 6.63
C SER A 265 4.49 -20.91 5.43
N LEU A 266 4.62 -19.57 5.50
CA LEU A 266 5.24 -18.75 4.46
C LEU A 266 6.77 -18.83 4.45
N GLY A 267 7.38 -19.33 5.54
CA GLY A 267 8.83 -19.47 5.66
C GLY A 267 9.55 -18.16 5.95
N LYS A 268 10.82 -18.29 6.36
CA LYS A 268 11.72 -17.15 6.59
C LYS A 268 12.09 -16.48 5.28
N PHE A 269 12.42 -15.19 5.37
CA PHE A 269 13.15 -14.52 4.30
C PHE A 269 14.43 -15.31 3.95
N GLU A 270 14.60 -15.64 2.66
CA GLU A 270 15.72 -16.44 2.17
C GLU A 270 16.79 -15.58 1.48
N THR A 271 16.40 -14.85 0.43
CA THR A 271 17.34 -14.05 -0.36
C THR A 271 16.63 -12.94 -1.15
N VAL A 272 17.36 -11.85 -1.39
CA VAL A 272 17.02 -10.91 -2.47
C VAL A 272 17.38 -11.50 -3.84
N ASP A 273 16.75 -10.96 -4.89
CA ASP A 273 16.96 -11.32 -6.29
C ASP A 273 16.95 -10.07 -7.21
N ALA A 274 17.01 -10.29 -8.52
CA ALA A 274 17.01 -9.22 -9.51
C ALA A 274 15.70 -8.41 -9.60
N ASN A 275 14.59 -8.93 -9.05
CA ASN A 275 13.29 -8.28 -9.03
C ASN A 275 12.98 -7.63 -7.69
N THR A 276 13.88 -7.75 -6.70
CA THR A 276 13.69 -7.17 -5.38
C THR A 276 13.68 -5.64 -5.48
N SER A 277 12.56 -5.05 -5.07
CA SER A 277 12.35 -3.60 -5.08
C SER A 277 13.34 -2.89 -4.16
N PHE A 278 13.95 -1.81 -4.66
CA PHE A 278 14.85 -0.98 -3.88
C PHE A 278 14.83 0.48 -4.33
N TYR A 279 15.26 1.38 -3.45
CA TYR A 279 15.52 2.77 -3.79
C TYR A 279 16.83 3.24 -3.14
N LEU A 280 17.30 4.43 -3.51
CA LEU A 280 18.39 5.11 -2.79
C LEU A 280 17.78 6.15 -1.86
N ASN A 281 18.10 6.10 -0.57
CA ASN A 281 17.65 7.11 0.37
C ASN A 281 18.42 8.43 0.21
N ALA A 282 18.09 9.43 1.02
CA ALA A 282 18.72 10.74 1.01
C ALA A 282 20.27 10.72 1.18
N GLU A 283 20.81 9.70 1.82
CA GLU A 283 22.25 9.50 2.02
C GLU A 283 22.92 8.76 0.84
N GLY A 284 22.13 8.32 -0.15
CA GLY A 284 22.60 7.49 -1.25
C GLY A 284 22.77 6.01 -0.89
N LYS A 285 22.27 5.58 0.28
CA LYS A 285 22.29 4.16 0.68
C LYS A 285 21.13 3.41 0.02
N VAL A 286 21.37 2.14 -0.31
CA VAL A 286 20.33 1.24 -0.80
C VAL A 286 19.33 0.94 0.31
N VAL A 287 18.05 1.06 0.00
CA VAL A 287 16.95 0.62 0.86
C VAL A 287 16.18 -0.46 0.10
N ILE A 288 16.17 -1.67 0.65
CA ILE A 288 15.33 -2.76 0.14
C ILE A 288 13.92 -2.57 0.68
N SER A 289 12.91 -2.66 -0.19
CA SER A 289 11.51 -2.48 0.14
C SER A 289 10.71 -3.73 -0.19
N PHE A 290 10.01 -4.26 0.79
CA PHE A 290 9.16 -5.44 0.67
C PHE A 290 7.69 -5.02 0.79
N PRO A 291 6.82 -5.41 -0.17
CA PRO A 291 5.40 -5.06 -0.10
C PRO A 291 4.73 -5.73 1.10
N GLU A 292 3.52 -5.26 1.43
CA GLU A 292 2.72 -5.87 2.49
C GLU A 292 2.54 -7.38 2.23
N TYR A 293 2.44 -8.16 3.31
CA TYR A 293 2.26 -9.62 3.26
C TYR A 293 3.40 -10.42 2.60
N SER A 294 4.52 -9.81 2.20
CA SER A 294 5.60 -10.58 1.56
C SER A 294 6.53 -11.28 2.55
N ILE A 295 6.89 -10.59 3.64
CA ILE A 295 7.79 -11.12 4.69
C ILE A 295 7.25 -10.88 6.11
N ALA A 296 6.13 -10.18 6.25
CA ALA A 296 5.52 -9.79 7.51
C ALA A 296 3.98 -9.70 7.36
N PRO A 297 3.20 -9.84 8.45
CA PRO A 297 1.76 -9.67 8.41
C PRO A 297 1.34 -8.26 7.94
N GLY A 298 0.17 -8.12 7.31
CA GLY A 298 -0.27 -6.84 6.73
C GLY A 298 -0.30 -5.64 7.68
N TYR A 299 -0.53 -5.83 8.99
CA TYR A 299 -0.49 -4.71 9.95
C TYR A 299 0.90 -4.09 10.10
N MET A 300 1.96 -4.80 9.71
CA MET A 300 3.32 -4.27 9.69
C MET A 300 3.53 -3.29 8.53
N GLY A 301 2.66 -3.33 7.50
CA GLY A 301 2.78 -2.53 6.29
C GLY A 301 4.00 -2.90 5.45
N ILE A 302 4.38 -2.01 4.53
CA ILE A 302 5.59 -2.12 3.71
C ILE A 302 6.83 -2.16 4.62
N GLN A 303 7.70 -3.16 4.40
CA GLN A 303 8.93 -3.32 5.20
C GLN A 303 10.15 -2.81 4.45
N GLU A 304 10.85 -1.83 5.03
CA GLU A 304 12.06 -1.25 4.46
C GLU A 304 13.30 -1.57 5.30
N PHE A 305 14.42 -1.86 4.63
CA PHE A 305 15.72 -2.17 5.25
C PHE A 305 16.84 -1.38 4.57
N VAL A 306 17.51 -0.53 5.34
CA VAL A 306 18.70 0.20 4.86
C VAL A 306 19.88 -0.77 4.82
N ILE A 307 20.60 -0.83 3.70
CA ILE A 307 21.76 -1.69 3.53
C ILE A 307 23.03 -0.90 3.85
N ASP A 308 23.81 -1.42 4.81
CA ASP A 308 25.08 -0.87 5.29
C ASP A 308 26.30 -1.58 4.68
#